data_AF-A0A960F1P1-F1
#
_entry.id   AF-A0A960F1P1-F1
#
_cell.length_a   1.000
_cell.length_b   1.000
_cell.length_c   1.000
_cell.angle_alpha   90.00
_cell.angle_beta   90.00
_cell.angle_gamma   90.00
#
_symmetry.space_group_name_H-M   'P 1'
#
loop_
_entity.id
_entity.type
_entity.pdbx_description
1 polymer ?
#
loop_
_entity_poly.entity_id
_entity_poly.type
_entity_poly.pdbx_seq_one_letter_code
_entity_poly.pdbx_strand_id
1 'polypeptide(L)'
;MIGFPYPKYMNSNNDVDMGAALIMCSAEKAAALGIPRDRWVFPQSGTDCHEHQFISNRWSFSETPAIALGGRMALDLAGTTIDEVEIVDLYSCFPSAVQLGA
;
A
#
# COMPACT_ATOMS: atom_id res chain seq x y z
N MET A 1 5.43 -9.19 27.09
CA MET A 1 4.32 -8.58 26.33
C MET A 1 4.75 -7.15 25.99
N ILE A 2 4.58 -6.69 24.75
CA ILE A 2 5.00 -5.33 24.32
C ILE A 2 3.79 -4.39 24.32
N GLY A 3 2.75 -4.74 23.58
CA GLY A 3 1.44 -4.08 23.63
C GLY A 3 0.33 -5.11 23.53
N PHE A 4 -0.67 -5.03 24.41
CA PHE A 4 -1.84 -5.89 24.30
C PHE A 4 -2.63 -5.53 23.02
N PRO A 5 -3.13 -6.50 22.22
CA PRO A 5 -3.15 -7.95 22.45
C PRO A 5 -1.95 -8.73 21.85
N TYR A 6 -0.96 -8.04 21.28
CA TYR A 6 0.08 -8.66 20.47
C TYR A 6 1.32 -9.09 21.28
N PRO A 7 1.68 -10.39 21.31
CA PRO A 7 2.94 -10.86 21.90
C PRO A 7 4.17 -10.31 21.15
N LYS A 8 5.35 -10.41 21.74
CA LYS A 8 6.60 -9.79 21.23
C LYS A 8 6.82 -10.00 19.73
N TYR A 9 6.65 -11.22 19.23
CA TYR A 9 6.91 -11.56 17.82
C TYR A 9 5.78 -11.20 16.84
N MET A 10 4.68 -10.60 17.32
CA MET A 10 3.64 -9.99 16.47
C MET A 10 3.79 -8.46 16.38
N ASN A 11 4.87 -7.90 16.90
CA ASN A 11 5.19 -6.48 16.79
C ASN A 11 6.41 -6.32 15.89
N SER A 12 6.37 -5.36 14.97
CA SER A 12 7.49 -5.10 14.06
C SER A 12 8.74 -4.63 14.79
N ASN A 13 9.90 -4.96 14.21
CA ASN A 13 11.20 -4.46 14.64
C ASN A 13 11.72 -3.48 13.58
N ASN A 14 12.03 -2.26 13.99
CA ASN A 14 12.52 -1.19 13.11
C ASN A 14 14.05 -1.03 13.14
N ASP A 15 14.78 -1.90 13.85
CA ASP A 15 16.25 -1.91 13.88
C ASP A 15 16.81 -2.53 12.59
N VAL A 16 16.93 -1.72 11.54
CA VAL A 16 17.40 -2.11 10.21
C VAL A 16 18.31 -1.03 9.62
N ASP A 17 19.29 -1.44 8.82
CA ASP A 17 20.07 -0.55 7.95
C ASP A 17 19.77 -0.89 6.49
N MET A 18 18.72 -0.26 5.96
CA MET A 18 18.20 -0.52 4.60
C MET A 18 17.76 0.78 3.92
N GLY A 19 17.91 0.83 2.59
CA GLY A 19 17.44 1.92 1.74
C GLY A 19 16.82 1.41 0.45
N ALA A 20 15.88 2.18 -0.10
CA ALA A 20 15.24 1.89 -1.37
C ALA A 20 15.14 3.16 -2.22
N ALA A 21 15.16 3.00 -3.55
CA ALA A 21 14.98 4.10 -4.49
C ALA A 21 14.16 3.64 -5.70
N LEU A 22 13.34 4.54 -6.22
CA LEU A 22 12.60 4.38 -7.46
C LEU A 22 13.00 5.50 -8.42
N ILE A 23 13.18 5.17 -9.70
CA ILE A 23 13.42 6.15 -10.76
C ILE A 23 12.17 6.18 -11.63
N MET A 24 11.51 7.34 -11.67
CA MET A 24 10.33 7.56 -12.50
C MET A 24 10.64 8.64 -13.54
N CYS A 25 10.27 8.38 -14.79
CA CYS A 25 10.38 9.33 -15.88
C CYS A 25 9.34 9.04 -16.96
N SER A 26 9.18 9.94 -17.93
CA SER A 26 8.31 9.69 -19.07
C SER A 26 8.88 8.57 -19.96
N ALA A 27 7.99 7.88 -20.69
CA ALA A 27 8.39 6.91 -21.72
C ALA A 27 9.34 7.51 -22.76
N GLU A 28 9.12 8.77 -23.15
CA GLU A 28 10.01 9.51 -24.06
C GLU A 28 11.42 9.64 -23.48
N LYS A 29 11.54 10.03 -22.20
CA LYS A 29 12.84 10.18 -21.56
C LYS A 29 13.55 8.84 -21.41
N ALA A 30 12.83 7.79 -21.04
CA ALA A 30 13.37 6.43 -20.97
C ALA A 30 13.89 5.95 -22.33
N ALA A 31 13.15 6.21 -23.41
CA ALA A 31 13.58 5.90 -24.78
C ALA A 31 14.82 6.70 -25.20
N ALA A 32 14.84 8.02 -24.94
CA ALA A 32 15.98 8.88 -25.25
C ALA A 32 17.27 8.49 -24.49
N LEU A 33 17.12 7.92 -23.29
CA LEU A 33 18.23 7.36 -22.50
C LEU A 33 18.59 5.91 -22.87
N GLY A 34 17.89 5.29 -23.82
CA GLY A 34 18.15 3.93 -24.27
C GLY A 34 17.79 2.84 -23.24
N ILE A 35 16.86 3.11 -22.32
CA ILE A 35 16.44 2.12 -21.31
C ILE A 35 15.61 1.02 -22.00
N PRO A 36 16.01 -0.27 -21.89
CA PRO A 36 15.28 -1.37 -22.51
C PRO A 36 13.80 -1.44 -22.10
N ARG A 37 12.92 -1.61 -23.08
CA ARG A 37 11.46 -1.48 -22.93
C ARG A 37 10.84 -2.58 -22.05
N ASP A 38 11.50 -3.73 -21.96
CA ASP A 38 11.18 -4.88 -21.11
C ASP A 38 11.45 -4.63 -19.61
N ARG A 39 12.20 -3.57 -19.27
CA ARG A 39 12.42 -3.14 -17.88
C ARG A 39 11.42 -2.10 -17.39
N TRP A 40 10.52 -1.62 -18.25
CA TRP A 40 9.60 -0.54 -17.91
C TRP A 40 8.40 -1.10 -17.17
N VAL A 41 8.10 -0.54 -16.01
CA VAL A 41 6.90 -0.82 -15.23
C VAL A 41 6.04 0.44 -15.18
N PHE A 42 4.76 0.30 -15.47
CA PHE A 42 3.82 1.42 -15.47
C PHE A 42 2.90 1.34 -14.26
N PRO A 43 2.86 2.36 -13.39
CA PRO A 43 1.79 2.48 -12.41
C PRO A 43 0.48 2.72 -13.16
N GLN A 44 -0.45 1.76 -13.08
CA GLN A 44 -1.72 1.81 -13.82
C GLN A 44 -2.74 2.72 -13.13
N SER A 45 -2.85 2.60 -11.81
CA SER A 45 -3.72 3.43 -11.00
C SER A 45 -3.12 3.63 -9.61
N GLY A 46 -3.65 4.61 -8.89
CA GLY A 46 -3.31 4.89 -7.51
C GLY A 46 -4.40 5.74 -6.90
N THR A 47 -4.68 5.50 -5.62
CA THR A 47 -5.66 6.26 -4.85
C THR A 47 -5.03 6.73 -3.56
N ASP A 48 -5.41 7.91 -3.13
CA ASP A 48 -5.04 8.46 -1.84
C ASP A 48 -6.31 8.69 -1.01
N CYS A 49 -6.37 8.08 0.16
CA CYS A 49 -7.55 8.07 1.01
C CYS A 49 -7.13 8.27 2.47
N HIS A 50 -7.95 9.01 3.21
CA HIS A 50 -7.61 9.42 4.55
C HIS A 50 -8.75 9.09 5.50
N GLU A 51 -8.39 8.42 6.59
CA GLU A 51 -9.24 8.41 7.78
C GLU A 51 -9.18 9.77 8.48
N HIS A 52 -10.08 9.97 9.46
CA HIS A 52 -10.08 11.18 10.27
C HIS A 52 -8.72 11.42 10.92
N GLN A 53 -8.25 12.67 10.87
CA GLN A 53 -6.97 13.09 11.44
C GLN A 53 -6.84 12.77 12.94
N PHE A 54 -7.94 12.90 13.69
CA PHE A 54 -8.00 12.53 15.09
C PHE A 54 -8.79 11.23 15.26
N ILE A 55 -8.20 10.26 15.96
CA ILE A 55 -8.83 8.96 16.24
C ILE A 55 -10.17 9.16 16.97
N SER A 56 -10.27 10.14 17.88
CA SER A 56 -11.49 10.48 18.61
C SER A 56 -12.69 10.84 17.73
N ASN A 57 -12.45 11.25 16.48
CA ASN A 57 -13.51 11.62 15.55
C ASN A 57 -13.99 10.42 14.73
N ARG A 58 -13.31 9.27 14.82
CA ARG A 58 -13.75 8.06 14.16
C ARG A 58 -14.97 7.50 14.88
N TRP A 59 -15.94 7.06 14.10
CA TRP A 59 -17.14 6.40 14.60
C TRP A 59 -16.86 4.98 15.11
N SER A 60 -15.79 4.34 14.61
CA SER A 60 -15.31 3.03 15.02
C SER A 60 -13.78 3.03 15.11
N PHE A 61 -13.23 2.26 16.05
CA PHE A 61 -11.77 2.09 16.22
C PHE A 61 -11.24 0.82 15.56
N SER A 62 -12.13 -0.05 15.08
CA SER A 62 -11.78 -1.34 14.45
C SER A 62 -12.07 -1.37 12.96
N GLU A 63 -12.49 -0.25 12.37
CA GLU A 63 -12.84 -0.17 10.95
C GLU A 63 -12.10 0.99 10.28
N THR A 64 -11.84 0.82 8.99
CA THR A 64 -11.16 1.81 8.14
C THR A 64 -11.86 1.95 6.77
N PRO A 65 -13.07 2.55 6.73
CA PRO A 65 -13.84 2.69 5.50
C PRO A 65 -13.09 3.41 4.37
N ALA A 66 -12.21 4.36 4.70
CA ALA A 66 -11.42 5.08 3.71
C ALA A 66 -10.48 4.14 2.95
N ILE A 67 -9.80 3.21 3.65
CA ILE A 67 -8.88 2.23 3.03
C ILE A 67 -9.63 1.33 2.07
N ALA A 68 -10.77 0.78 2.50
CA ALA A 68 -11.55 -0.13 1.69
C ALA A 68 -12.16 0.60 0.46
N LEU A 69 -12.56 1.87 0.60
CA LEU A 69 -12.97 2.71 -0.54
C LEU A 69 -11.80 2.96 -1.50
N GLY A 70 -10.62 3.31 -0.99
CA GLY A 70 -9.41 3.52 -1.79
C GLY A 70 -9.05 2.29 -2.60
N GLY A 71 -9.04 1.10 -1.97
CA GLY A 71 -8.81 -0.18 -2.63
C GLY A 71 -9.74 -0.42 -3.82
N ARG A 72 -11.04 -0.27 -3.62
CA ARG A 72 -12.06 -0.39 -4.68
C ARG A 72 -11.83 0.63 -5.80
N MET A 73 -11.61 1.89 -5.46
CA MET A 73 -11.35 2.94 -6.46
C MET A 73 -10.07 2.68 -7.25
N ALA A 74 -9.03 2.10 -6.64
CA ALA A 74 -7.79 1.77 -7.34
C ALA A 74 -8.02 0.67 -8.40
N LEU A 75 -8.79 -0.36 -8.04
CA LEU A 75 -9.20 -1.43 -8.96
C LEU A 75 -10.09 -0.88 -10.09
N ASP A 76 -11.10 -0.06 -9.75
CA ASP A 76 -12.00 0.58 -10.72
C ASP A 76 -11.23 1.45 -11.73
N LEU A 77 -10.27 2.26 -11.25
CA LEU A 77 -9.42 3.10 -12.11
C LEU A 77 -8.50 2.27 -13.02
N ALA A 78 -8.06 1.11 -12.57
CA ALA A 78 -7.27 0.17 -13.38
C ALA A 78 -8.15 -0.68 -14.32
N GLY A 79 -9.48 -0.66 -14.17
CA GLY A 79 -10.40 -1.47 -14.96
C GLY A 79 -10.23 -2.98 -14.71
N THR A 80 -9.90 -3.37 -13.48
CA THR A 80 -9.60 -4.76 -13.09
C THR A 80 -10.33 -5.13 -11.80
N THR A 81 -10.28 -6.40 -11.40
CA THR A 81 -10.84 -6.89 -10.13
C THR A 81 -9.76 -7.52 -9.25
N ILE A 82 -10.02 -7.68 -7.95
CA ILE A 82 -9.05 -8.29 -7.03
C ILE A 82 -8.69 -9.73 -7.42
N ASP A 83 -9.62 -10.46 -8.05
CA ASP A 83 -9.40 -11.84 -8.52
C ASP A 83 -8.40 -11.93 -9.68
N GLU A 84 -8.13 -10.81 -10.37
CA GLU A 84 -7.15 -10.71 -11.45
C GLU A 84 -5.77 -10.27 -10.95
N VAL A 85 -5.64 -9.91 -9.66
CA VAL A 85 -4.38 -9.50 -9.05
C VAL A 85 -3.64 -10.73 -8.52
N GLU A 86 -2.53 -11.08 -9.16
CA GLU A 86 -1.72 -12.25 -8.78
C GLU A 86 -0.89 -12.02 -7.50
N ILE A 87 -0.40 -10.78 -7.31
CA ILE A 87 0.49 -10.42 -6.20
C ILE A 87 -0.08 -9.22 -5.47
N VAL A 88 -0.23 -9.37 -4.16
CA VAL A 88 -0.66 -8.30 -3.26
C VAL A 88 0.44 -8.10 -2.21
N ASP A 89 0.93 -6.85 -2.11
CA ASP A 89 1.78 -6.41 -1.02
C ASP A 89 0.97 -5.49 -0.12
N LEU A 90 0.73 -5.92 1.13
CA LEU A 90 0.01 -5.15 2.13
C LEU A 90 0.98 -4.66 3.21
N TYR A 91 0.84 -3.40 3.58
CA TYR A 91 1.55 -2.87 4.74
C TYR A 91 1.19 -3.65 6.02
N SER A 92 2.21 -4.15 6.73
CA SER A 92 2.00 -5.22 7.73
C SER A 92 2.70 -4.98 9.08
N CYS A 93 2.85 -3.73 9.52
CA CYS A 93 3.59 -3.43 10.75
C CYS A 93 2.97 -4.10 12.02
N PHE A 94 1.65 -4.30 11.99
CA PHE A 94 0.89 -5.06 12.99
C PHE A 94 -0.13 -5.95 12.28
N PRO A 95 -0.58 -7.07 12.89
CA PRO A 95 -1.59 -7.94 12.29
C PRO A 95 -2.86 -7.19 11.86
N SER A 96 -3.31 -6.20 12.63
CA SER A 96 -4.49 -5.40 12.29
C SER A 96 -4.33 -4.62 10.98
N ALA A 97 -3.12 -4.20 10.59
CA ALA A 97 -2.92 -3.47 9.34
C ALA A 97 -3.23 -4.36 8.13
N VAL A 98 -2.89 -5.65 8.20
CA VAL A 98 -3.20 -6.64 7.16
C VAL A 98 -4.70 -6.97 7.16
N GLN A 99 -5.30 -7.14 8.34
CA GLN A 99 -6.74 -7.43 8.47
C GLN A 99 -7.63 -6.31 7.94
N LEU A 100 -7.17 -5.06 8.05
CA LEU A 100 -7.86 -3.85 7.60
C LEU A 100 -7.46 -3.44 6.16
N GLY A 101 -6.64 -4.24 5.48
CA GLY A 101 -6.23 -4.01 4.11
C GLY A 101 -7.41 -3.78 3.16
N ALA A 102 -7.11 -3.14 2.04
CA ALA A 102 -8.04 -2.74 0.99
C ALA A 102 -8.94 -3.88 0.48
#